data_AF-A0A924RIB2-F1
#
_entry.id   AF-A0A924RIB2-F1
#
_cell.length_a   1.000
_cell.length_b   1.000
_cell.length_c   1.000
_cell.angle_alpha   90.00
_cell.angle_beta   90.00
_cell.angle_gamma   90.00
#
_symmetry.space_group_name_H-M   'P 1'
#
loop_
_entity.id
_entity.type
_entity.pdbx_description
1 polymer ?
#
loop_
_entity_poly.entity_id
_entity_poly.type
_entity_poly.pdbx_seq_one_letter_code
_entity_poly.pdbx_strand_id
1 'polypeptide(L)' 'MTSKRDLPTYVSLDEAAEIMSLSTRTIRRRISDGTIPAYQCGRRSIRVRLDELESALRRIPSARQ' A
#
# COMPACT_ATOMS: atom_id res chain seq x y z
N MET A 1 0.05 23.25 -22.04
CA MET A 1 0.24 21.79 -22.00
C MET A 1 -0.57 21.26 -20.83
N THR A 2 -1.79 20.78 -21.10
CA THR A 2 -2.75 20.39 -20.07
C THR A 2 -2.22 19.13 -19.39
N SER A 3 -1.73 19.27 -18.16
CA SER A 3 -1.26 18.17 -17.33
C SER A 3 -2.38 17.14 -17.21
N LYS A 4 -2.12 15.91 -17.68
CA LYS A 4 -3.00 14.77 -17.51
C LYS A 4 -3.08 14.56 -15.99
N ARG A 5 -4.26 14.76 -15.39
CA ARG A 5 -4.43 14.50 -13.96
C ARG A 5 -4.13 13.02 -13.74
N ASP A 6 -3.05 12.72 -13.04
CA ASP A 6 -2.74 11.35 -12.65
C ASP A 6 -3.85 10.85 -11.75
N LEU A 7 -4.53 9.80 -12.22
CA LEU A 7 -5.56 9.14 -11.45
C LEU A 7 -4.86 8.28 -10.38
N PRO A 8 -5.39 8.23 -9.16
CA PRO A 8 -4.84 7.38 -8.11
C PRO A 8 -4.90 5.90 -8.54
N THR A 9 -3.77 5.21 -8.41
CA THR A 9 -3.65 3.78 -8.72
C THR A 9 -4.01 2.94 -7.49
N TYR A 10 -5.03 2.09 -7.65
CA TYR A 10 -5.48 1.17 -6.61
C TYR A 10 -5.16 -0.27 -6.98
N VAL A 11 -4.50 -0.96 -6.07
CA VAL A 11 -4.14 -2.37 -6.20
C VAL A 11 -4.96 -3.24 -5.24
N SER A 12 -5.13 -4.50 -5.58
CA SER A 12 -5.68 -5.54 -4.72
C SER A 12 -4.70 -5.92 -3.61
N LEU A 13 -5.16 -6.73 -2.65
CA LEU A 13 -4.29 -7.24 -1.58
C LEU A 13 -3.21 -8.19 -2.10
N ASP A 14 -3.50 -8.95 -3.15
CA ASP A 14 -2.56 -9.91 -3.72
C ASP A 14 -1.47 -9.16 -4.51
N GLU A 15 -1.86 -8.19 -5.33
CA GLU A 15 -0.92 -7.29 -6.01
C GLU A 15 -0.06 -6.50 -5.02
N ALA A 16 -0.64 -5.96 -3.94
CA ALA A 16 0.13 -5.28 -2.89
C ALA A 16 1.18 -6.19 -2.24
N ALA A 17 0.84 -7.47 -2.06
CA ALA A 17 1.75 -8.48 -1.51
C ALA A 17 2.91 -8.77 -2.48
N GLU A 18 2.62 -8.91 -3.77
CA GLU A 18 3.63 -9.07 -4.82
C GLU A 18 4.57 -7.86 -4.91
N ILE A 19 4.01 -6.64 -4.96
CA ILE A 19 4.78 -5.38 -5.06
C ILE A 19 5.76 -5.25 -3.89
N MET A 20 5.32 -5.57 -2.67
CA MET A 20 6.16 -5.48 -1.47
C MET A 20 7.05 -6.71 -1.25
N SER A 21 6.91 -7.77 -2.08
CA SER A 21 7.54 -9.08 -1.85
C SER A 21 7.24 -9.63 -0.44
N LEU A 22 5.99 -9.47 0.02
CA LEU A 22 5.49 -9.93 1.32
C LEU A 22 4.34 -10.91 1.14
N SER A 23 3.97 -11.61 2.22
CA SER A 23 2.74 -12.40 2.21
C SER A 23 1.51 -11.52 2.35
N THR A 24 0.39 -11.93 1.74
CA THR A 24 -0.93 -11.29 1.91
C THR A 24 -1.34 -11.22 3.39
N ARG A 25 -0.96 -12.22 4.20
CA ARG A 25 -1.11 -12.22 5.67
C ARG A 25 -0.40 -11.04 6.32
N THR A 26 0.82 -10.71 5.87
CA THR A 26 1.57 -9.56 6.39
C THR A 26 0.91 -8.26 5.98
N ILE A 27 0.46 -8.12 4.74
CA ILE A 27 -0.29 -6.94 4.29
C ILE A 27 -1.56 -6.75 5.13
N ARG A 28 -2.36 -7.80 5.34
CA ARG A 28 -3.56 -7.73 6.20
C ARG A 28 -3.24 -7.34 7.63
N ARG A 29 -2.14 -7.84 8.21
CA ARG A 29 -1.69 -7.45 9.55
C ARG A 29 -1.35 -5.96 9.60
N ARG A 30 -0.61 -5.46 8.61
CA ARG A 30 -0.24 -4.04 8.46
C ARG A 30 -1.45 -3.12 8.23
N ILE A 31 -2.51 -3.62 7.61
CA ILE A 31 -3.78 -2.89 7.50
C ILE A 31 -4.48 -2.88 8.86
N SER A 32 -4.52 -4.01 9.55
CA SER A 32 -5.19 -4.15 10.85
C SER A 32 -4.52 -3.34 11.95
N ASP A 33 -3.19 -3.20 11.91
CA ASP A 33 -2.41 -2.37 12.85
C ASP A 33 -2.36 -0.88 12.45
N GLY A 34 -2.94 -0.52 11.30
CA GLY A 34 -3.02 0.86 10.81
C GLY A 34 -1.77 1.39 10.11
N THR A 35 -0.73 0.56 9.90
CA THR A 35 0.48 0.98 9.17
C THR A 35 0.21 1.22 7.69
N ILE A 36 -0.64 0.40 7.06
CA ILE A 36 -1.01 0.53 5.64
C ILE A 36 -2.49 0.91 5.56
N PRO A 37 -2.84 2.08 5.00
CA PRO A 37 -4.22 2.43 4.72
C PRO A 37 -4.85 1.49 3.69
N ALA A 38 -6.12 1.15 3.87
CA ALA A 38 -6.86 0.36 2.91
C ALA A 38 -8.32 0.83 2.82
N TYR A 39 -8.90 0.64 1.65
CA TYR A 39 -10.22 1.14 1.29
C TYR A 39 -11.12 -0.03 0.88
N GLN A 40 -12.40 0.04 1.25
CA GLN A 40 -13.39 -0.94 0.84
C GLN A 40 -14.10 -0.47 -0.44
N CYS A 41 -14.11 -1.32 -1.45
CA CYS A 41 -14.87 -1.14 -2.68
C CYS A 41 -16.02 -2.16 -2.69
N GLY A 42 -17.14 -1.81 -2.05
CA GLY A 42 -18.28 -2.72 -1.87
C GLY A 42 -18.09 -3.66 -0.68
N ARG A 43 -18.78 -4.81 -0.70
CA ARG A 43 -18.96 -5.64 0.51
C ARG A 43 -17.73 -6.44 0.94
N ARG A 44 -16.81 -6.73 0.02
CA ARG A 44 -15.67 -7.64 0.29
C ARG A 44 -14.35 -7.23 -0.35
N SER A 45 -14.36 -6.36 -1.36
CA SER A 45 -13.15 -6.00 -2.07
C SER A 45 -12.39 -4.94 -1.30
N ILE A 46 -11.15 -5.25 -0.94
CA ILE A 46 -10.21 -4.31 -0.32
C ILE A 46 -9.25 -3.82 -1.40
N ARG A 47 -9.05 -2.51 -1.43
CA ARG A 47 -8.11 -1.82 -2.31
C ARG A 47 -7.10 -1.06 -1.48
N VAL A 48 -5.87 -1.04 -1.95
CA VAL A 48 -4.77 -0.28 -1.35
C VAL A 48 -4.30 0.72 -2.40
N ARG A 49 -4.10 1.97 -2.00
CA ARG A 49 -3.49 2.96 -2.87
C ARG A 49 -2.00 2.69 -3.00
N LEU A 50 -1.48 2.72 -4.23
CA LEU A 50 -0.08 2.39 -4.48
C LEU A 50 0.89 3.36 -3.79
N ASP A 51 0.59 4.65 -3.81
CA ASP A 51 1.42 5.69 -3.18
C ASP A 51 1.46 5.56 -1.65
N GLU A 52 0.33 5.24 -1.03
CA GLU A 52 0.28 4.99 0.41
C GLU A 52 0.98 3.68 0.81
N LEU A 53 0.88 2.65 -0.03
CA LEU A 53 1.60 1.39 0.16
C LEU A 53 3.12 1.61 0.17
N GLU A 54 3.65 2.38 -0.78
CA GLU A 54 5.06 2.74 -0.84
C GLU A 54 5.49 3.61 0.35
N SER A 55 4.63 4.55 0.78
CA SER A 55 4.89 5.42 1.92
C SER A 55 5.00 4.67 3.27
N ALA A 56 4.44 3.45 3.35
CA ALA A 56 4.53 2.62 4.53
C ALA A 56 5.95 2.06 4.76
N LEU A 57 6.79 2.04 3.73
CA LEU A 57 8.20 1.67 3.86
C LEU A 57 8.97 2.77 4.57
N ARG A 58 9.48 2.43 5.76
CA ARG A 58 10.36 3.32 6.52
C ARG A 58 11.80 2.90 6.28
N ARG A 59 12.63 3.86 5.86
CA ARG A 59 14.07 3.66 5.77
C ARG A 59 14.62 3.29 7.16
N ILE A 60 15.31 2.16 7.24
CA ILE A 60 16.04 1.79 8.45
C ILE A 60 17.22 2.77 8.57
N PRO A 61 17.37 3.49 9.70
CA PRO A 61 18.53 4.35 9.89
C PRO A 61 19.78 3.48 9.96
N SER A 62 20.73 3.73 9.05
CA SER A 62 22.09 3.20 9.18
C SER A 62 22.78 3.94 10.31
N ALA A 63 23.38 3.22 11.26
CA ALA A 63 24.12 3.83 12.36
C ALA A 63 25.15 4.84 11.80
N ARG A 64 25.16 6.04 12.41
CA ARG A 64 26.04 7.19 12.18
C ARG A 64 25.51 8.28 11.21
N GLN A 65 24.79 9.23 11.79
CA GLN A 65 25.06 10.66 11.61
C GLN A 65 25.40 11.22 12.97
#